data_AF-A0A9J5X9G5-F1
#
_entry.id   AF-A0A9J5X9G5-F1
#
_cell.length_a   1.000
_cell.length_b   1.000
_cell.length_c   1.000
_cell.angle_alpha   90.00
_cell.angle_beta   90.00
_cell.angle_gamma   90.00
#
_symmetry.space_group_name_H-M   'P 1'
#
loop_
_entity.id
_entity.type
_entity.pdbx_description
1 polymer ?
#
loop_
_entity_poly.entity_id
_entity_poly.type
_entity_poly.pdbx_seq_one_letter_code
_entity_poly.pdbx_strand_id
1 'polypeptide(L)'
;MQGYPVLLNRALMLHRLGIQAFQAGFNADFDGDQMVVHVPLSLEAQVEARLLMFSHMNLLSRAIGNPISLPTQDMLIGLYVLTSTYL
;
A
#
# COMPACT_ATOMS: atom_id res chain seq x y z
N MET A 1 -12.31 -10.18 -14.86
CA MET A 1 -11.18 -9.33 -14.39
C MET A 1 -10.31 -10.01 -13.32
N GLN A 2 -10.47 -11.31 -13.04
CA GLN A 2 -9.56 -12.01 -12.12
C GLN A 2 -8.18 -12.14 -12.76
N GLY A 3 -7.13 -11.77 -12.03
CA GLY A 3 -5.75 -11.93 -12.48
C GLY A 3 -5.23 -10.86 -13.44
N TYR A 4 -5.74 -9.63 -13.41
CA TYR A 4 -5.07 -8.48 -14.04
C TYR A 4 -4.68 -7.45 -12.98
N PRO A 5 -3.40 -7.04 -12.91
CA PRO A 5 -2.96 -6.04 -11.94
C PRO A 5 -3.50 -4.66 -12.33
N VAL A 6 -3.84 -3.85 -11.32
CA VAL A 6 -4.25 -2.46 -11.48
C VAL A 6 -3.34 -1.61 -10.62
N LEU A 7 -2.82 -0.52 -11.18
CA LEU A 7 -1.98 0.42 -10.47
C LEU A 7 -2.85 1.55 -9.92
N LEU A 8 -2.62 1.91 -8.67
CA LEU A 8 -3.26 3.05 -8.03
C LEU A 8 -2.17 4.10 -7.70
N ASN A 9 -2.54 5.39 -7.73
CA ASN A 9 -1.61 6.50 -7.49
C ASN A 9 -2.33 7.72 -6.86
N ARG A 10 -1.74 8.39 -5.86
CA ARG A 10 -2.24 9.66 -5.30
C ARG A 10 -1.56 10.87 -5.98
N ALA A 11 -2.17 12.05 -6.01
CA ALA A 11 -1.50 13.27 -6.48
C ALA A 11 -0.44 13.78 -5.47
N LEU A 12 0.60 14.49 -5.95
CA LEU A 12 1.78 14.98 -5.18
C LEU A 12 2.65 13.88 -4.55
N MET A 13 3.30 13.11 -5.42
CA MET A 13 4.07 11.93 -5.06
C MET A 13 5.57 12.21 -4.98
N LEU A 14 6.14 12.12 -3.78
CA LEU A 14 7.57 12.35 -3.55
C LEU A 14 8.44 11.08 -3.70
N HIS A 15 7.85 9.88 -3.72
CA HIS A 15 8.61 8.62 -3.78
C HIS A 15 7.83 7.45 -4.44
N ARG A 16 8.56 6.47 -5.01
CA ARG A 16 8.02 5.36 -5.82
C ARG A 16 6.97 4.48 -5.11
N LEU A 17 6.94 4.48 -3.78
CA LEU A 17 5.99 3.70 -2.99
C LEU A 17 4.54 4.17 -3.08
N GLY A 18 4.26 5.35 -3.62
CA GLY A 18 2.88 5.74 -3.85
C GLY A 18 2.33 5.33 -5.23
N ILE A 19 3.09 4.64 -6.08
CA ILE A 19 2.54 3.89 -7.22
C ILE A 19 2.77 2.43 -6.90
N GLN A 20 1.69 1.74 -6.57
CA GLN A 20 1.75 0.31 -6.28
C GLN A 20 0.59 -0.37 -6.99
N ALA A 21 0.87 -1.58 -7.45
CA ALA A 21 -0.14 -2.52 -7.87
C ALA A 21 -0.84 -3.04 -6.61
N PHE A 22 -2.12 -2.73 -6.48
CA PHE A 22 -2.80 -2.93 -5.20
C PHE A 22 -3.91 -3.97 -5.22
N GLN A 23 -4.05 -4.54 -4.03
CA GLN A 23 -5.34 -4.80 -3.40
C GLN A 23 -5.61 -3.90 -2.16
N ALA A 24 -4.63 -3.23 -1.50
CA ALA A 24 -4.80 -2.07 -0.57
C ALA A 24 -3.47 -1.48 0.01
N GLY A 25 -3.34 -0.14 0.18
CA GLY A 25 -2.32 0.53 1.02
C GLY A 25 -1.72 1.90 0.58
N PHE A 26 -2.49 3.01 0.55
CA PHE A 26 -1.96 4.36 0.29
C PHE A 26 -1.87 5.23 1.54
N ASN A 27 -1.06 6.29 1.46
CA ASN A 27 -1.18 7.46 2.35
C ASN A 27 -2.43 8.26 1.97
N ALA A 28 -3.59 7.65 2.17
CA ALA A 28 -4.91 8.21 1.92
C ALA A 28 -5.68 8.17 3.23
N ASP A 29 -6.04 9.34 3.73
CA ASP A 29 -7.09 9.51 4.73
C ASP A 29 -8.44 9.55 4.01
N PHE A 30 -9.47 8.95 4.61
CA PHE A 30 -10.80 8.87 3.99
C PHE A 30 -11.57 10.20 4.13
N ASP A 31 -10.92 11.34 3.88
CA ASP A 31 -11.45 12.69 4.04
C ASP A 31 -11.92 13.34 2.72
N GLY A 32 -11.75 12.64 1.59
CA GLY A 32 -12.10 13.11 0.25
C GLY A 32 -10.98 13.01 -0.78
N ASP A 33 -9.82 12.49 -0.40
CA ASP A 33 -8.69 12.21 -1.28
C ASP A 33 -9.04 11.43 -2.55
N GLN A 34 -8.49 11.88 -3.69
CA GLN A 34 -8.64 11.21 -4.98
C GLN A 34 -7.44 10.32 -5.31
N MET A 35 -7.75 9.14 -5.88
CA MET A 35 -6.78 8.16 -6.34
C MET A 35 -6.96 7.91 -7.84
N VAL A 36 -5.86 7.98 -8.59
CA VAL A 36 -5.82 7.69 -10.03
C VAL A 36 -5.60 6.20 -10.26
N VAL A 37 -6.31 5.65 -11.24
CA VAL A 37 -6.23 4.24 -11.64
C VAL A 37 -5.54 4.12 -13.00
N HIS A 38 -4.50 3.28 -13.10
CA HIS A 38 -3.87 2.92 -14.36
C HIS A 38 -3.94 1.41 -14.61
N VAL A 39 -4.24 1.01 -15.85
CA VAL A 39 -4.34 -0.40 -16.26
C VAL A 39 -3.16 -0.74 -17.19
N PRO A 40 -2.22 -1.60 -16.76
CA PRO A 40 -1.12 -2.06 -17.61
C PRO A 40 -1.64 -3.01 -18.68
N LEU A 41 -1.40 -2.66 -19.96
CA LEU A 41 -1.89 -3.45 -21.10
C LEU A 41 -0.87 -4.48 -21.59
N SER A 42 0.41 -4.14 -21.65
CA SER A 42 1.45 -5.06 -22.13
C SER A 42 1.76 -6.17 -21.13
N LEU A 43 2.22 -7.31 -21.65
CA LEU A 43 2.57 -8.44 -20.81
C LEU A 43 3.72 -8.08 -19.86
N GLU A 44 4.71 -7.34 -20.36
CA GLU A 44 5.85 -6.85 -19.60
C GLU A 44 5.40 -5.93 -18.46
N ALA A 45 4.47 -5.01 -18.72
CA ALA A 45 3.95 -4.09 -17.71
C ALA A 45 3.13 -4.83 -16.64
N GLN A 46 2.35 -5.85 -17.03
CA GLN A 46 1.64 -6.69 -16.08
C GLN A 46 2.60 -7.51 -15.22
N VAL A 47 3.66 -8.06 -15.80
CA VAL A 47 4.70 -8.80 -15.08
C VAL A 47 5.45 -7.88 -14.11
N GLU A 48 5.84 -6.68 -14.53
CA GLU A 48 6.48 -5.69 -13.66
C GLU A 48 5.55 -5.27 -12.52
N ALA A 49 4.28 -4.99 -12.81
CA ALA A 49 3.30 -4.64 -11.80
C ALA A 49 3.19 -5.73 -10.72
N ARG A 50 3.26 -7.01 -11.14
CA ARG A 50 3.20 -8.15 -10.22
C ARG A 50 4.47 -8.37 -9.42
N LEU A 51 5.64 -8.31 -10.05
CA LEU A 51 6.89 -8.65 -9.37
C LEU A 51 7.44 -7.48 -8.55
N LEU A 52 7.30 -6.25 -9.05
CA LEU A 52 7.98 -5.09 -8.47
C LEU A 52 7.03 -4.13 -7.76
N MET A 53 5.78 -4.02 -8.22
CA MET A 53 4.86 -2.98 -7.73
C MET A 53 3.78 -3.52 -6.80
N PHE A 54 3.66 -4.84 -6.63
CA PHE A 54 2.66 -5.42 -5.73
C PHE A 54 2.90 -4.99 -4.28
N SER A 55 1.83 -4.65 -3.56
CA SER A 55 1.94 -4.08 -2.21
C SER A 55 2.57 -4.99 -1.17
N HIS A 56 2.26 -6.30 -1.20
CA HIS A 56 2.84 -7.30 -0.29
C HIS A 56 4.36 -7.47 -0.47
N MET A 57 4.93 -7.02 -1.60
CA MET A 57 6.37 -7.01 -1.84
C MET A 57 7.03 -5.70 -1.39
N ASN A 58 6.25 -4.69 -1.03
CA ASN A 58 6.68 -3.33 -0.71
C ASN A 58 6.35 -2.96 0.75
N LEU A 59 6.72 -3.82 1.72
CA LEU A 59 6.43 -3.62 3.15
C LEU A 59 7.47 -2.76 3.89
N LEU A 60 8.63 -2.54 3.30
CA LEU A 60 9.75 -1.79 3.89
C LEU A 60 9.98 -0.49 3.12
N SER A 61 10.40 0.55 3.85
CA SER A 61 10.89 1.79 3.26
C SER A 61 12.20 1.51 2.53
N ARG A 62 12.29 1.90 1.25
CA ARG A 62 13.54 1.75 0.49
C ARG A 62 14.66 2.66 0.96
N ALA A 63 14.33 3.77 1.62
CA ALA A 63 15.31 4.76 2.06
C ALA A 63 16.05 4.32 3.33
N ILE A 64 15.33 3.71 4.28
CA ILE A 64 15.84 3.41 5.63
C ILE A 64 15.65 1.96 6.07
N GLY A 65 14.95 1.12 5.29
CA GLY A 65 14.70 -0.28 5.60
C GLY A 65 13.61 -0.54 6.65
N ASN A 66 13.10 0.49 7.32
CA ASN A 66 12.04 0.35 8.33
C ASN A 66 10.72 -0.12 7.72
N PRO A 67 9.91 -0.89 8.45
CA PRO A 67 8.58 -1.27 8.01
C PRO A 67 7.67 -0.04 7.86
N ILE A 68 6.90 0.00 6.76
CA ILE A 68 5.95 1.08 6.46
C ILE A 68 4.49 0.65 6.57
N SER A 69 4.23 -0.67 6.54
CA SER A 69 2.89 -1.25 6.68
C SER A 69 2.66 -1.75 8.11
N LEU A 70 2.96 -0.90 9.10
CA LEU A 70 2.70 -1.20 10.52
C LEU A 70 1.24 -0.87 10.90
N PRO A 71 0.69 -1.51 11.94
CA PRO A 71 -0.57 -1.09 12.53
C PRO A 71 -0.52 0.39 12.98
N THR A 72 -1.57 1.14 12.68
CA THR A 72 -1.74 2.56 13.06
C THR A 72 -3.12 2.80 13.68
N GLN A 73 -3.26 3.94 14.38
CA GLN A 73 -4.53 4.42 14.94
C GLN A 73 -5.30 3.33 15.71
N ASP A 74 -6.49 2.97 15.24
CA ASP A 74 -7.41 2.05 15.93
C ASP A 74 -6.83 0.65 16.10
N MET A 75 -5.97 0.19 15.20
CA MET A 75 -5.31 -1.10 15.36
C MET A 75 -4.36 -1.10 16.57
N LEU A 76 -3.65 0.00 16.82
CA LEU A 76 -2.79 0.12 18.00
C LEU A 76 -3.61 0.17 19.28
N ILE A 77 -4.75 0.87 19.27
CA ILE A 77 -5.68 0.90 20.41
C ILE A 77 -6.21 -0.51 20.70
N GLY A 78 -6.65 -1.23 19.67
CA GLY A 78 -7.12 -2.61 19.80
C GLY A 78 -6.05 -3.55 20.35
N LEU A 79 -4.84 -3.51 19.79
CA LEU A 79 -3.71 -4.30 20.30
C LEU A 79 -3.35 -3.94 21.74
N TYR A 80 -3.35 -2.65 22.09
CA TYR A 80 -3.06 -2.20 23.45
C TYR A 80 -4.10 -2.72 24.45
N VAL A 81 -5.39 -2.62 24.13
CA VAL A 81 -6.46 -3.15 24.99
C VAL A 81 -6.35 -4.67 25.15
N LEU A 82 -6.09 -5.40 24.06
CA LEU A 82 -5.97 -6.87 24.09
C LEU A 82 -4.74 -7.37 24.88
N THR A 83 -3.67 -6.59 24.90
CA THR A 83 -2.41 -6.97 25.55
C THR A 83 -2.22 -6.36 26.94
N SER A 84 -3.00 -5.33 27.28
CA SER A 84 -3.01 -4.75 28.63
C SER A 84 -3.59 -5.75 29.61
N THR A 85 -2.71 -6.31 30.44
CA THR A 85 -3.11 -7.17 31.56
C THR A 85 -3.62 -6.28 32.68
N TYR A 86 -4.93 -6.03 32.72
CA TYR A 86 -5.58 -5.64 33.98
C TYR A 86 -5.90 -6.92 34.76
N LEU A 87 -4.92 -7.36 35.56
CA LEU A 87 -5.08 -8.11 36.81
C LEU A 87 -4.37 -7.33 37.91
#